data_AF-A0A663E1L6-F1
#
_entry.id   AF-A0A663E1L6-F1
#
_cell.length_a   1.000
_cell.length_b   1.000
_cell.length_c   1.000
_cell.angle_alpha   90.00
_cell.angle_beta   90.00
_cell.angle_gamma   90.00
#
_symmetry.space_group_name_H-M   'P 1'
#
loop_
_entity.id
_entity.type
_entity.pdbx_description
1 polymer ?
#
loop_
_entity_poly.entity_id
_entity_poly.type
_entity_poly.pdbx_seq_one_letter_code
_entity_poly.pdbx_strand_id
1 'polypeptide(L)'
;APLLFTLLAHGSGSLVQAALTQPPSVSANVGQTVQITCSGIYSSYADYSWHQQKVPGSAPVTVIYANNKRPSDIPSRFSGSTSGSTGTLTITGVQAEDEAVYYCGSRDSSYSGVFGAGTLLTVLGQPKASPSVYLFPPSPDELSTQSKATLVCLLGDFYPGAVQVTWTADGRTLSSGVETSQPQRQTNNQYMASSYLTLSASDWKSHETYACKVTHEAGNVEKSLKRSECS
;
A
#
# COMPACT_ATOMS: atom_id res chain seq x y z
N ALA A 1 -35.50 -15.37 -27.00
CA ALA A 1 -35.04 -14.15 -26.31
C ALA A 1 -34.71 -14.52 -24.87
N PRO A 2 -33.45 -14.45 -24.42
CA PRO A 2 -33.11 -14.70 -23.03
C PRO A 2 -33.20 -13.38 -22.23
N LEU A 3 -33.82 -13.44 -21.05
CA LEU A 3 -33.90 -12.35 -20.09
C LEU A 3 -32.59 -12.30 -19.28
N LEU A 4 -31.78 -11.26 -19.48
CA LEU A 4 -30.64 -10.94 -18.63
C LEU A 4 -31.15 -10.29 -17.33
N PHE A 5 -31.00 -10.97 -16.19
CA PHE A 5 -31.13 -10.34 -14.88
C PHE A 5 -29.77 -9.75 -14.48
N THR A 6 -29.63 -8.43 -14.61
CA THR A 6 -28.50 -7.70 -14.01
C THR A 6 -28.77 -7.50 -12.52
N LEU A 7 -28.02 -8.21 -11.68
CA LEU A 7 -28.03 -8.05 -10.23
C LEU A 7 -27.20 -6.80 -9.88
N LEU A 8 -27.86 -5.67 -9.60
CA LEU A 8 -27.22 -4.49 -9.04
C LEU A 8 -26.93 -4.74 -7.56
N ALA A 9 -25.70 -5.16 -7.25
CA ALA A 9 -25.18 -5.21 -5.90
C ALA A 9 -25.09 -3.77 -5.35
N HIS A 10 -26.07 -3.37 -4.55
CA HIS A 10 -26.06 -2.13 -3.80
C HIS A 10 -25.15 -2.31 -2.59
N GLY A 11 -23.84 -2.15 -2.82
CA GLY A 11 -22.90 -1.93 -1.73
C GLY A 11 -23.18 -0.55 -1.14
N SER A 12 -23.81 -0.50 0.03
CA SER A 12 -23.92 0.71 0.85
C SER A 12 -22.54 1.06 1.43
N GLY A 13 -21.60 1.43 0.56
CA GLY A 13 -20.42 2.15 0.96
C GLY A 13 -20.87 3.55 1.34
N SER A 14 -20.82 3.88 2.63
CA SER A 14 -20.99 5.25 3.08
C SER A 14 -19.91 6.09 2.39
N LEU A 15 -20.29 6.88 1.39
CA LEU A 15 -19.39 7.82 0.74
C LEU A 15 -19.14 8.94 1.76
N VAL A 16 -18.08 8.80 2.55
CA VAL A 16 -17.52 9.95 3.27
C VAL A 16 -16.91 10.84 2.19
N GLN A 17 -17.68 11.85 1.76
CA GLN A 17 -17.19 12.82 0.81
C GLN A 17 -16.06 13.61 1.48
N ALA A 18 -14.83 13.47 0.99
CA ALA A 18 -13.76 14.34 1.43
C ALA A 18 -14.15 15.81 1.16
N ALA A 19 -13.95 16.67 2.15
CA ALA A 19 -14.33 18.08 2.07
C ALA A 19 -13.50 18.83 1.01
N LEU A 20 -12.28 18.36 0.74
CA LEU A 20 -11.44 18.84 -0.34
C LEU A 20 -11.30 17.78 -1.43
N THR A 21 -11.30 18.22 -2.68
CA THR A 21 -11.11 17.38 -3.86
C THR A 21 -9.64 17.32 -4.22
N GLN A 22 -9.12 16.10 -4.33
CA GLN A 22 -7.78 15.79 -4.80
C GLN A 22 -7.87 14.72 -5.91
N PRO A 23 -6.90 14.64 -6.83
CA PRO A 23 -6.78 13.48 -7.69
C PRO A 23 -6.51 12.23 -6.83
N PRO A 24 -7.09 11.06 -7.14
CA PRO A 24 -6.89 9.85 -6.33
C PRO A 24 -5.46 9.32 -6.43
N SER A 25 -4.81 9.50 -7.58
CA SER A 25 -3.42 9.14 -7.80
C SER A 25 -2.77 10.01 -8.86
N VAL A 26 -1.44 10.11 -8.80
CA VAL A 26 -0.58 10.71 -9.83
C VAL A 26 0.69 9.86 -9.95
N SER A 27 1.40 9.98 -11.06
CA SER A 27 2.70 9.32 -11.23
C SER A 27 3.70 10.25 -11.92
N ALA A 28 4.97 10.05 -11.62
CA ALA A 28 6.08 10.78 -12.25
C ALA A 28 7.34 9.93 -12.26
N ASN A 29 8.18 10.07 -13.28
CA ASN A 29 9.48 9.40 -13.28
C ASN A 29 10.46 10.12 -12.34
N VAL A 30 11.45 9.39 -11.85
CA VAL A 30 12.59 9.98 -11.11
C VAL A 30 13.17 11.15 -11.89
N GLY A 31 13.39 12.28 -11.20
CA GLY A 31 13.93 13.51 -11.76
C GLY A 31 12.89 14.44 -12.42
N GLN A 32 11.66 13.98 -12.68
CA GLN A 32 10.60 14.83 -13.22
C GLN A 32 9.98 15.74 -12.15
N THR A 33 9.12 16.65 -12.59
CA THR A 33 8.28 17.47 -11.71
C THR A 33 6.86 16.92 -11.71
N VAL A 34 6.26 16.80 -10.53
CA VAL A 34 4.85 16.45 -10.36
C VAL A 34 4.11 17.55 -9.61
N GLN A 35 2.84 17.72 -9.94
CA GLN A 35 1.93 18.64 -9.28
C GLN A 35 0.71 17.89 -8.74
N ILE A 36 0.37 18.15 -7.49
CA ILE A 36 -0.83 17.63 -6.84
C ILE A 36 -1.72 18.82 -6.51
N THR A 37 -2.94 18.83 -7.04
CA THR A 37 -3.89 19.92 -6.85
C THR A 37 -4.91 19.59 -5.77
N CYS A 38 -5.37 20.61 -5.06
CA CYS A 38 -6.41 20.51 -4.05
C CYS A 38 -7.37 21.70 -4.16
N SER A 39 -8.67 21.43 -4.19
CA SER A 39 -9.72 22.45 -4.32
C SER A 39 -10.92 22.11 -3.44
N GLY A 40 -11.75 23.10 -3.11
CA GLY A 40 -12.96 22.89 -2.30
C GLY A 40 -13.26 24.05 -1.35
N ILE A 41 -12.30 24.96 -1.17
CA ILE A 41 -12.49 26.19 -0.41
C ILE A 41 -12.84 27.33 -1.36
N TYR A 42 -14.07 27.83 -1.31
CA TYR A 42 -14.55 28.95 -2.12
C TYR A 42 -14.12 30.32 -1.52
N SER A 43 -12.84 30.47 -1.20
CA SER A 43 -12.24 31.71 -0.72
C SER A 43 -10.90 31.94 -1.40
N SER A 44 -10.66 33.18 -1.85
CA SER A 44 -9.36 33.60 -2.39
C SER A 44 -8.25 33.64 -1.33
N TYR A 45 -8.61 33.52 -0.04
CA TYR A 45 -7.70 33.47 1.11
C TYR A 45 -7.57 32.05 1.68
N ALA A 46 -7.81 31.02 0.87
CA ALA A 46 -7.64 29.64 1.30
C ALA A 46 -6.20 29.41 1.81
N ASP A 47 -6.08 28.74 2.96
CA ASP A 47 -4.80 28.39 3.58
C ASP A 47 -4.60 26.88 3.49
N TYR A 48 -3.93 26.47 2.42
CA TYR A 48 -3.59 25.08 2.16
C TYR A 48 -2.31 24.68 2.87
N SER A 49 -2.40 23.53 3.53
CA SER A 49 -1.29 22.74 4.03
C SER A 49 -1.25 21.40 3.32
N TRP A 50 -0.06 20.80 3.23
CA TRP A 50 0.18 19.52 2.61
C TRP A 50 0.92 18.61 3.58
N HIS A 51 0.47 17.37 3.66
CA HIS A 51 0.95 16.37 4.60
C HIS A 51 1.29 15.08 3.85
N GLN A 52 2.49 14.55 4.05
CA GLN A 52 2.97 13.31 3.46
C GLN A 52 2.82 12.16 4.45
N GLN A 53 2.19 11.07 4.03
CA GLN A 53 2.12 9.82 4.77
C GLN A 53 2.74 8.69 3.95
N LYS A 54 3.91 8.22 4.36
CA LYS A 54 4.65 7.15 3.66
C LYS A 54 4.16 5.75 4.02
N VAL A 55 3.73 5.56 5.28
CA VAL A 55 3.29 4.28 5.82
C VAL A 55 1.87 4.44 6.35
N PRO A 56 0.90 3.63 5.89
CA PRO A 56 -0.46 3.65 6.44
C PRO A 56 -0.44 3.50 7.97
N GLY A 57 -1.21 4.35 8.67
CA GLY A 57 -1.27 4.35 10.13
C GLY A 57 -0.14 5.10 10.84
N SER A 58 0.90 5.54 10.13
CA SER A 58 1.91 6.47 10.69
C SER A 58 1.39 7.91 10.74
N ALA A 59 1.96 8.74 11.61
CA ALA A 59 1.64 10.16 11.67
C ALA A 59 2.05 10.86 10.36
N PRO A 60 1.14 11.62 9.69
CA PRO A 60 1.51 12.42 8.54
C PRO A 60 2.54 13.49 8.88
N VAL A 61 3.48 13.75 7.97
CA VAL A 61 4.51 14.78 8.08
C VAL A 61 4.11 15.99 7.25
N THR A 62 4.05 17.18 7.86
CA THR A 62 3.79 18.42 7.13
C THR A 62 4.92 18.72 6.15
N VAL A 63 4.62 18.83 4.87
CA VAL A 63 5.60 19.20 3.82
C VAL A 63 5.48 20.66 3.39
N ILE A 64 4.27 21.23 3.43
CA ILE A 64 3.99 22.64 3.15
C ILE A 64 2.90 23.13 4.10
N TYR A 65 3.00 24.37 4.57
CA TYR A 65 1.98 25.06 5.37
C TYR A 65 1.85 26.53 4.93
N ALA A 66 0.81 27.23 5.39
CA ALA A 66 0.62 28.64 5.08
C ALA A 66 0.73 28.93 3.56
N ASN A 67 0.13 28.06 2.74
CA ASN A 67 0.18 28.00 1.26
C ASN A 67 1.55 27.73 0.60
N ASN A 68 2.63 28.30 1.12
CA ASN A 68 3.94 28.27 0.47
C ASN A 68 5.13 28.18 1.43
N LYS A 69 4.87 28.10 2.74
CA LYS A 69 5.92 27.91 3.73
C LYS A 69 6.29 26.44 3.82
N ARG A 70 7.58 26.18 3.91
CA ARG A 70 8.14 24.84 3.97
C ARG A 70 8.92 24.71 5.29
N PRO A 71 8.68 23.65 6.09
CA PRO A 71 9.49 23.39 7.27
C PRO A 71 10.98 23.21 6.92
N SER A 72 11.88 23.48 7.87
CA SER A 72 13.32 23.54 7.62
C SER A 72 13.97 22.20 7.27
N ASP A 73 13.38 21.10 7.72
CA ASP A 73 13.78 19.71 7.47
C ASP A 73 13.22 19.16 6.15
N ILE A 74 12.33 19.89 5.48
CA ILE A 74 11.74 19.48 4.21
C ILE A 74 12.59 20.00 3.03
N PRO A 75 13.02 19.13 2.10
CA PRO A 75 13.89 19.51 0.99
C PRO A 75 13.34 20.61 0.10
N SER A 76 14.24 21.43 -0.47
CA SER A 76 13.87 22.59 -1.31
C SER A 76 13.06 22.25 -2.56
N ARG A 77 13.09 20.97 -2.97
CA ARG A 77 12.36 20.43 -4.12
C ARG A 77 10.83 20.47 -3.96
N PHE A 78 10.33 20.52 -2.73
CA PHE A 78 8.91 20.68 -2.40
C PHE A 78 8.55 22.17 -2.36
N SER A 79 7.47 22.56 -3.03
CA SER A 79 6.93 23.92 -2.96
C SER A 79 5.40 23.92 -3.02
N GLY A 80 4.81 24.94 -2.41
CA GLY A 80 3.37 25.17 -2.45
C GLY A 80 3.04 26.46 -3.17
N SER A 81 1.93 26.46 -3.88
CA SER A 81 1.36 27.64 -4.51
C SER A 81 -0.16 27.61 -4.44
N THR A 82 -0.78 28.79 -4.55
CA THR A 82 -2.23 28.92 -4.66
C THR A 82 -2.58 29.76 -5.88
N SER A 83 -3.66 29.38 -6.55
CA SER A 83 -4.28 30.14 -7.63
C SER A 83 -5.79 30.09 -7.47
N GLY A 84 -6.39 31.25 -7.17
CA GLY A 84 -7.80 31.34 -6.78
C GLY A 84 -8.10 30.45 -5.56
N SER A 85 -9.05 29.54 -5.73
CA SER A 85 -9.46 28.55 -4.71
C SER A 85 -8.66 27.25 -4.74
N THR A 86 -7.64 27.14 -5.59
CA THR A 86 -6.89 25.88 -5.80
C THR A 86 -5.48 25.99 -5.20
N GLY A 87 -5.17 25.09 -4.27
CA GLY A 87 -3.82 24.85 -3.77
C GLY A 87 -3.10 23.84 -4.65
N THR A 88 -1.78 23.99 -4.80
CA THR A 88 -0.94 23.06 -5.57
C THR A 88 0.34 22.78 -4.81
N LEU A 89 0.61 21.50 -4.57
CA LEU A 89 1.92 21.00 -4.16
C LEU A 89 2.71 20.67 -5.42
N THR A 90 3.90 21.26 -5.55
CA THR A 90 4.85 20.93 -6.60
C THR A 90 6.04 20.20 -5.99
N ILE A 91 6.40 19.06 -6.56
CA ILE A 91 7.61 18.31 -6.19
C ILE A 91 8.47 18.26 -7.45
N THR A 92 9.55 19.03 -7.45
CA THR A 92 10.55 19.03 -8.53
C THR A 92 11.59 17.94 -8.29
N GLY A 93 12.22 17.42 -9.34
CA GLY A 93 13.30 16.43 -9.17
C GLY A 93 12.87 15.23 -8.33
N VAL A 94 11.70 14.65 -8.63
CA VAL A 94 11.07 13.56 -7.87
C VAL A 94 12.07 12.44 -7.57
N GLN A 95 12.08 11.97 -6.34
CA GLN A 95 12.95 10.90 -5.86
C GLN A 95 12.15 9.69 -5.37
N ALA A 96 12.80 8.55 -5.24
CA ALA A 96 12.16 7.29 -4.82
C ALA A 96 11.41 7.41 -3.49
N GLU A 97 12.01 8.14 -2.55
CA GLU A 97 11.48 8.41 -1.23
C GLU A 97 10.23 9.29 -1.23
N ASP A 98 9.90 9.95 -2.34
CA ASP A 98 8.73 10.84 -2.46
C ASP A 98 7.43 10.07 -2.70
N GLU A 99 7.49 8.79 -3.11
CA GLU A 99 6.32 7.93 -3.23
C GLU A 99 5.59 7.86 -1.88
N ALA A 100 4.34 8.29 -1.82
CA ALA A 100 3.56 8.41 -0.58
C ALA A 100 2.10 8.79 -0.90
N VAL A 101 1.25 8.76 0.11
CA VAL A 101 -0.03 9.47 0.04
C VAL A 101 0.16 10.91 0.53
N TYR A 102 -0.28 11.87 -0.27
CA TYR A 102 -0.24 13.29 0.07
C TYR A 102 -1.65 13.79 0.35
N TYR A 103 -1.88 14.32 1.54
CA TYR A 103 -3.14 14.91 1.97
C TYR A 103 -3.02 16.42 1.94
N CYS A 104 -3.97 17.10 1.29
CA CYS A 104 -4.14 18.52 1.52
C CYS A 104 -5.07 18.74 2.71
N GLY A 105 -4.81 19.81 3.46
CA GLY A 105 -5.68 20.30 4.52
C GLY A 105 -5.89 21.80 4.40
N SER A 106 -7.08 22.27 4.76
CA SER A 106 -7.42 23.70 4.84
C SER A 106 -8.39 23.94 5.99
N ARG A 107 -8.82 25.18 6.18
CA ARG A 107 -9.92 25.55 7.07
C ARG A 107 -11.18 25.87 6.27
N ASP A 108 -12.32 25.40 6.74
CA ASP A 108 -13.62 25.80 6.22
C ASP A 108 -14.05 27.18 6.76
N SER A 109 -15.25 27.64 6.39
CA SER A 109 -15.81 28.92 6.86
C SER A 109 -16.05 28.97 8.38
N SER A 110 -16.08 27.81 9.04
CA SER A 110 -16.26 27.66 10.49
C SER A 110 -14.93 27.53 11.23
N TYR A 111 -13.80 27.77 10.53
CA TYR A 111 -12.43 27.58 11.02
C TYR A 111 -12.09 26.15 11.42
N SER A 112 -12.90 25.17 10.99
CA SER A 112 -12.66 23.75 11.23
C SER A 112 -11.70 23.19 10.19
N GLY A 113 -10.80 22.31 10.64
CA GLY A 113 -9.84 21.64 9.76
C GLY A 113 -10.55 20.65 8.84
N VAL A 114 -10.36 20.83 7.54
CA VAL A 114 -10.90 19.95 6.49
C VAL A 114 -9.77 19.38 5.66
N PHE A 115 -9.89 18.11 5.27
CA PHE A 115 -8.87 17.38 4.52
C PHE A 115 -9.41 16.85 3.19
N GLY A 116 -8.50 16.67 2.24
CA GLY A 116 -8.75 15.89 1.04
C GLY A 116 -8.63 14.39 1.30
N ALA A 117 -9.11 13.58 0.35
CA ALA A 117 -9.04 12.12 0.43
C ALA A 117 -7.61 11.57 0.36
N GLY A 118 -6.65 12.40 -0.02
CA GLY A 118 -5.28 12.00 -0.30
C GLY A 118 -5.05 11.67 -1.78
N THR A 119 -3.82 11.88 -2.23
CA THR A 119 -3.33 11.51 -3.56
C THR A 119 -2.17 10.55 -3.40
N LEU A 120 -2.28 9.34 -3.94
CA LEU A 120 -1.13 8.43 -4.06
C LEU A 120 -0.19 8.93 -5.17
N LEU A 121 1.02 9.34 -4.81
CA LEU A 121 2.09 9.59 -5.77
C LEU A 121 2.90 8.31 -5.97
N THR A 122 2.88 7.75 -7.17
CA THR A 122 3.75 6.63 -7.58
C THR A 122 4.97 7.16 -8.32
N VAL A 123 6.18 6.74 -7.91
CA VAL A 123 7.42 7.21 -8.54
C VAL A 123 7.98 6.16 -9.49
N LEU A 124 7.89 6.43 -10.80
CA LEU A 124 8.29 5.52 -11.87
C LEU A 124 9.81 5.56 -12.12
N GLY A 125 10.34 4.51 -12.72
CA GLY A 125 11.76 4.44 -13.12
C GLY A 125 12.73 4.16 -11.98
N GLN A 126 12.24 3.81 -10.78
CA GLN A 126 13.09 3.28 -9.72
C GLN A 126 13.62 1.89 -10.09
N PRO A 127 14.84 1.52 -9.64
CA PRO A 127 15.32 0.15 -9.76
C PRO A 127 14.35 -0.84 -9.12
N LYS A 128 13.92 -1.83 -9.89
CA LYS A 128 13.06 -2.89 -9.39
C LYS A 128 13.87 -3.82 -8.47
N ALA A 129 13.25 -4.28 -7.39
CA ALA A 129 13.84 -5.20 -6.44
C ALA A 129 12.94 -6.44 -6.31
N SER A 130 13.53 -7.62 -6.52
CA SER A 130 12.83 -8.91 -6.39
C SER A 130 12.69 -9.30 -4.91
N PRO A 131 11.56 -9.88 -4.49
CA PRO A 131 11.29 -10.17 -3.09
C PRO A 131 12.23 -11.19 -2.47
N SER A 132 12.70 -10.89 -1.28
CA SER A 132 13.23 -11.89 -0.36
C SER A 132 12.07 -12.67 0.26
N VAL A 133 12.08 -13.99 0.09
CA VAL A 133 10.99 -14.87 0.56
C VAL A 133 11.52 -15.83 1.62
N TYR A 134 10.82 -15.85 2.76
CA TYR A 134 11.09 -16.76 3.88
C TYR A 134 9.82 -17.57 4.17
N LEU A 135 9.97 -18.89 4.24
CA LEU A 135 8.86 -19.81 4.47
C LEU A 135 9.07 -20.55 5.79
N PHE A 136 8.08 -20.49 6.68
CA PHE A 136 8.13 -21.10 8.00
C PHE A 136 7.05 -22.20 8.13
N PRO A 137 7.40 -23.35 8.74
CA PRO A 137 6.44 -24.41 9.02
C PRO A 137 5.50 -24.02 10.19
N PRO A 138 4.41 -24.78 10.38
CA PRO A 138 3.58 -24.66 11.58
C PRO A 138 4.39 -24.94 12.85
N SER A 139 4.01 -24.32 13.96
CA SER A 139 4.68 -24.61 15.23
C SER A 139 4.24 -25.98 15.78
N PRO A 140 5.15 -26.73 16.45
CA PRO A 140 4.79 -28.01 17.08
C PRO A 140 3.64 -27.91 18.10
N ASP A 141 3.58 -26.79 18.83
CA ASP A 141 2.53 -26.52 19.82
C ASP A 141 1.17 -26.33 19.15
N GLU A 142 1.09 -25.61 18.03
CA GLU A 142 -0.16 -25.44 17.26
C GLU A 142 -0.69 -26.79 16.76
N LEU A 143 0.21 -27.63 16.23
CA LEU A 143 -0.13 -28.95 15.70
C LEU A 143 -0.66 -29.91 16.77
N SER A 144 -0.06 -29.89 17.96
CA SER A 144 -0.37 -30.83 19.05
C SER A 144 -1.55 -30.39 19.91
N THR A 145 -1.67 -29.08 20.19
CA THR A 145 -2.67 -28.56 21.14
C THR A 145 -3.93 -28.01 20.45
N GLN A 146 -3.80 -27.45 19.25
CA GLN A 146 -4.90 -26.79 18.55
C GLN A 146 -5.44 -27.61 17.36
N SER A 147 -4.79 -28.72 17.02
CA SER A 147 -5.11 -29.53 15.82
C SER A 147 -5.14 -28.70 14.54
N LYS A 148 -4.36 -27.62 14.50
CA LYS A 148 -4.28 -26.63 13.42
C LYS A 148 -2.84 -26.54 12.93
N ALA A 149 -2.67 -26.15 11.68
CA ALA A 149 -1.37 -25.93 11.06
C ALA A 149 -1.37 -24.60 10.29
N THR A 150 -0.54 -23.65 10.69
CA THR A 150 -0.38 -22.37 9.97
C THR A 150 1.03 -22.25 9.39
N LEU A 151 1.14 -22.25 8.06
CA LEU A 151 2.38 -21.89 7.37
C LEU A 151 2.46 -20.39 7.18
N VAL A 152 3.67 -19.84 7.29
CA VAL A 152 3.91 -18.39 7.12
C VAL A 152 4.91 -18.16 6.00
N CYS A 153 4.53 -17.35 5.02
CA CYS A 153 5.41 -16.87 3.96
C CYS A 153 5.63 -15.37 4.15
N LEU A 154 6.83 -14.97 4.57
CA LEU A 154 7.22 -13.56 4.70
C LEU A 154 7.93 -13.10 3.43
N LEU A 155 7.49 -11.96 2.90
CA LEU A 155 8.04 -11.28 1.75
C LEU A 155 8.63 -9.95 2.22
N GLY A 156 9.86 -9.67 1.85
CA GLY A 156 10.53 -8.41 2.19
C GLY A 156 11.36 -7.87 1.05
N ASP A 157 11.74 -6.61 1.17
CA ASP A 157 12.73 -5.95 0.33
C ASP A 157 12.41 -6.02 -1.18
N PHE A 158 11.13 -5.84 -1.54
CA PHE A 158 10.69 -5.77 -2.94
C PHE A 158 10.20 -4.39 -3.35
N TYR A 159 10.37 -4.08 -4.62
CA TYR A 159 9.84 -2.87 -5.24
C TYR A 159 9.55 -3.10 -6.73
N PRO A 160 8.39 -2.68 -7.26
CA PRO A 160 7.30 -1.95 -6.62
C PRO A 160 6.45 -2.85 -5.72
N GLY A 161 5.53 -2.25 -4.97
CA GLY A 161 4.75 -2.96 -3.94
C GLY A 161 3.75 -4.00 -4.44
N ALA A 162 3.51 -4.15 -5.75
CA ALA A 162 2.54 -5.12 -6.27
C ALA A 162 3.14 -6.54 -6.31
N VAL A 163 2.59 -7.46 -5.51
CA VAL A 163 2.97 -8.89 -5.46
C VAL A 163 1.74 -9.79 -5.53
N GLN A 164 1.92 -11.00 -6.04
CA GLN A 164 0.92 -12.07 -5.97
C GLN A 164 1.53 -13.31 -5.32
N VAL A 165 0.83 -13.90 -4.35
CA VAL A 165 1.27 -15.12 -3.66
C VAL A 165 0.34 -16.28 -4.00
N THR A 166 0.93 -17.43 -4.34
CA THR A 166 0.24 -18.69 -4.60
C THR A 166 0.83 -19.78 -3.73
N TRP A 167 -0.03 -20.52 -3.02
CA TRP A 167 0.38 -21.67 -2.22
C TRP A 167 0.18 -22.96 -2.99
N THR A 168 1.08 -23.92 -2.81
CA THR A 168 0.90 -25.28 -3.33
C THR A 168 1.26 -26.35 -2.31
N ALA A 169 0.52 -27.46 -2.29
CA ALA A 169 0.86 -28.70 -1.60
C ALA A 169 1.07 -29.83 -2.62
N ASP A 170 2.23 -30.47 -2.60
CA ASP A 170 2.65 -31.48 -3.58
C ASP A 170 2.39 -31.06 -5.05
N GLY A 171 2.61 -29.77 -5.33
CA GLY A 171 2.40 -29.15 -6.64
C GLY A 171 0.96 -28.74 -6.97
N ARG A 172 -0.03 -29.05 -6.12
CA ARG A 172 -1.43 -28.63 -6.31
C ARG A 172 -1.69 -27.29 -5.64
N THR A 173 -2.30 -26.37 -6.38
CA THR A 173 -2.65 -25.03 -5.87
C THR A 173 -3.68 -25.09 -4.75
N LEU A 174 -3.39 -24.34 -3.68
CA LEU A 174 -4.28 -24.16 -2.54
C LEU A 174 -4.79 -22.71 -2.52
N SER A 175 -6.10 -22.56 -2.34
CA SER A 175 -6.77 -21.26 -2.20
C SER A 175 -7.56 -21.13 -0.89
N SER A 176 -8.02 -22.25 -0.32
CA SER A 176 -8.70 -22.26 0.97
C SER A 176 -7.71 -21.99 2.11
N GLY A 177 -8.10 -21.16 3.07
CA GLY A 177 -7.28 -20.82 4.24
C GLY A 177 -6.07 -19.92 3.93
N VAL A 178 -6.00 -19.35 2.71
CA VAL A 178 -4.94 -18.42 2.30
C VAL A 178 -5.36 -16.99 2.63
N GLU A 179 -4.54 -16.32 3.44
CA GLU A 179 -4.70 -14.90 3.76
C GLU A 179 -3.41 -14.16 3.45
N THR A 180 -3.46 -13.15 2.57
CA THR A 180 -2.28 -12.36 2.19
C THR A 180 -2.50 -10.90 2.56
N SER A 181 -1.55 -10.32 3.28
CA SER A 181 -1.62 -8.92 3.70
C SER A 181 -1.38 -7.97 2.53
N GLN A 182 -1.92 -6.75 2.65
CA GLN A 182 -1.59 -5.67 1.73
C GLN A 182 -0.12 -5.27 1.92
N PRO A 183 0.68 -5.15 0.84
CA PRO A 183 2.07 -4.74 0.91
C PRO A 183 2.23 -3.42 1.65
N GLN A 184 3.07 -3.41 2.69
CA GLN A 184 3.37 -2.24 3.50
C GLN A 184 4.74 -1.70 3.16
N ARG A 185 4.82 -0.39 2.94
CA ARG A 185 6.07 0.28 2.66
C ARG A 185 6.90 0.40 3.94
N GLN A 186 8.19 0.09 3.82
CA GLN A 186 9.18 0.15 4.88
C GLN A 186 9.98 1.46 4.83
N THR A 187 10.76 1.72 5.88
CA THR A 187 11.62 2.91 5.98
C THR A 187 12.72 2.97 4.91
N ASN A 188 13.11 1.82 4.34
CA ASN A 188 14.07 1.71 3.23
C ASN A 188 13.43 1.95 1.85
N ASN A 189 12.19 2.44 1.80
CA ASN A 189 11.36 2.66 0.59
C ASN A 189 10.98 1.39 -0.19
N GLN A 190 11.27 0.20 0.33
CA GLN A 190 10.83 -1.08 -0.22
C GLN A 190 9.57 -1.55 0.48
N TYR A 191 9.01 -2.67 0.03
CA TYR A 191 7.77 -3.21 0.56
C TYR A 191 8.01 -4.54 1.28
N MET A 192 7.16 -4.79 2.28
CA MET A 192 7.01 -6.08 2.93
C MET A 192 5.56 -6.56 2.83
N ALA A 193 5.37 -7.87 2.81
CA ALA A 193 4.06 -8.51 2.89
C ALA A 193 4.19 -9.86 3.60
N SER A 194 3.06 -10.42 4.01
CA SER A 194 3.00 -11.74 4.63
C SER A 194 1.81 -12.50 4.08
N SER A 195 2.00 -13.77 3.77
CA SER A 195 0.93 -14.69 3.41
C SER A 195 0.89 -15.84 4.39
N TYR A 196 -0.32 -16.23 4.80
CA TYR A 196 -0.59 -17.29 5.75
C TYR A 196 -1.41 -18.36 5.06
N LEU A 197 -1.05 -19.63 5.26
CA LEU A 197 -1.85 -20.77 4.85
C LEU A 197 -2.26 -21.55 6.09
N THR A 198 -3.55 -21.51 6.40
CA THR A 198 -4.16 -22.25 7.52
C THR A 198 -4.77 -23.56 7.04
N LEU A 199 -4.41 -24.66 7.71
CA LEU A 199 -4.88 -26.02 7.45
C LEU A 199 -5.25 -26.73 8.76
N SER A 200 -5.93 -27.86 8.65
CA SER A 200 -6.02 -28.81 9.76
C SER A 200 -4.68 -29.55 9.94
N ALA A 201 -4.39 -30.01 11.16
CA ALA A 201 -3.19 -30.81 11.40
C ALA A 201 -3.18 -32.14 10.59
N SER A 202 -4.34 -32.69 10.24
CA SER A 202 -4.46 -33.85 9.36
C SER A 202 -4.10 -33.52 7.91
N ASP A 203 -4.54 -32.37 7.39
CA ASP A 203 -4.24 -31.95 6.01
C ASP A 203 -2.77 -31.59 5.84
N TRP A 204 -2.17 -30.98 6.87
CA TRP A 204 -0.72 -30.77 6.94
C TRP A 204 0.05 -32.10 6.84
N LYS A 205 -0.40 -33.14 7.55
CA LYS A 205 0.25 -34.46 7.58
C LYS A 205 0.00 -35.29 6.32
N SER A 206 -1.00 -34.95 5.51
CA SER A 206 -1.36 -35.73 4.31
C SER A 206 -0.52 -35.38 3.07
N HIS A 207 0.26 -34.30 3.13
CA HIS A 207 1.18 -33.88 2.06
C HIS A 207 2.62 -33.83 2.57
N GLU A 208 3.57 -33.92 1.64
CA GLU A 208 4.98 -33.91 1.99
C GLU A 208 5.65 -32.56 1.72
N THR A 209 5.30 -31.91 0.62
CA THR A 209 5.94 -30.67 0.19
C THR A 209 4.93 -29.52 0.17
N TYR A 210 5.30 -28.39 0.77
CA TYR A 210 4.55 -27.15 0.68
C TYR A 210 5.42 -26.05 0.11
N ALA A 211 4.85 -25.22 -0.77
CA ALA A 211 5.54 -24.11 -1.39
C ALA A 211 4.74 -22.82 -1.36
N CYS A 212 5.45 -21.72 -1.14
CA CYS A 212 4.99 -20.36 -1.37
C CYS A 212 5.64 -19.84 -2.65
N LYS A 213 4.81 -19.56 -3.66
CA LYS A 213 5.22 -19.03 -4.97
C LYS A 213 4.84 -17.56 -5.04
N VAL A 214 5.84 -16.71 -5.20
CA VAL A 214 5.70 -15.26 -5.27
C VAL A 214 5.95 -14.80 -6.69
N THR A 215 4.94 -14.16 -7.28
CA THR A 215 5.03 -13.51 -8.58
C THR A 215 5.22 -12.01 -8.37
N HIS A 216 6.27 -11.47 -8.96
CA HIS A 216 6.61 -10.06 -8.88
C HIS A 216 7.27 -9.60 -10.18
N GLU A 217 7.06 -8.35 -10.56
CA GLU A 217 7.54 -7.84 -11.86
C GLU A 217 9.07 -7.75 -11.98
N ALA A 218 9.80 -7.80 -10.86
CA ALA A 218 11.26 -7.87 -10.83
C ALA A 218 11.80 -9.30 -10.86
N GLY A 219 10.93 -10.31 -10.71
CA GLY A 219 11.31 -11.72 -10.71
C GLY A 219 10.42 -12.57 -9.81
N ASN A 220 10.19 -13.81 -10.23
CA ASN A 220 9.40 -14.77 -9.48
C ASN A 220 10.30 -15.57 -8.53
N VAL A 221 9.83 -15.78 -7.31
CA VAL A 221 10.58 -16.50 -6.27
C VAL A 221 9.70 -17.59 -5.69
N GLU A 222 10.25 -18.81 -5.57
CA GLU A 222 9.57 -19.94 -4.94
C GLU A 222 10.40 -20.42 -3.75
N LYS A 223 9.73 -20.61 -2.61
CA LYS A 223 10.28 -21.29 -1.45
C LYS A 223 9.43 -22.49 -1.12
N SER A 224 10.09 -23.60 -0.84
CA SER A 224 9.45 -24.86 -0.51
C SER A 224 10.08 -25.43 0.74
N LEU A 225 9.26 -26.11 1.54
CA LEU A 225 9.71 -26.92 2.65
C LEU A 225 9.12 -28.32 2.55
N LYS A 226 9.81 -29.29 3.16
CA LYS A 226 9.28 -30.63 3.34
C LYS A 226 8.88 -30.83 4.78
N ARG A 227 7.69 -31.37 4.99
CA ARG A 227 7.16 -31.66 6.33
C ARG A 227 8.11 -32.52 7.16
N SER A 228 8.74 -33.53 6.55
CA SER A 228 9.68 -34.42 7.25
C SER A 228 10.93 -33.71 7.78
N GLU A 229 11.33 -32.58 7.18
CA GLU A 229 12.52 -31.82 7.53
C GLU A 229 12.23 -30.73 8.59
N CYS A 230 10.96 -30.56 8.99
CA CYS A 230 10.51 -29.53 9.94
C CYS A 230 10.33 -30.07 11.38
N SER A 231 11.04 -31.15 11.73
CA SER A 231 10.92 -31.86 13.02
C SER A 231 11.74 -31.25 14.15
#